data_AF-A0A7U9KXB6-F1
#
_entry.id   AF-A0A7U9KXB6-F1
#
_cell.length_a   1.000
_cell.length_b   1.000
_cell.length_c   1.000
_cell.angle_alpha   90.00
_cell.angle_beta   90.00
_cell.angle_gamma   90.00
#
_symmetry.space_group_name_H-M   'P 1'
#
loop_
_entity.id
_entity.type
_entity.pdbx_description
1 polymer ?
#
loop_
_entity_poly.entity_id
_entity_poly.type
_entity_poly.pdbx_seq_one_letter_code
_entity_poly.pdbx_strand_id
1 'polypeptide(L)'
;MTQQLDLFADLQPAPARPQPKAPVTFAAKPSRSTAPSSPAPRPAKKQPSTPARPRTISVCPASDPHAQAMQVGEAVAGAWHRQHGGNHTHVPIGIVAALSLIGQKDPNGPDLATQILSLNDTNLIGMYREIWSTHWIRRPDLIDRARILHEWLNDTDIDKNRISAVRAVTEAALKNGLLALTGYADPYLRSMTDVLSPVMMLLRSRGAQQGLGEFHTPASVAGAMAEVVNVSAVVDFLVAAPEAGRPRPGQHIHDPAGGSGGLLRAAAQNLREKGLDPADFQWSMCDIDEIAAACAAVNAIVWGLGPRVTVACADTLANPRAIEEAARHARSVIEHRDSILGKAKLIAAVRQAQQLLDQAPECAA
;
A
#
# COMPACT_ATOMS: atom_id res chain seq x y z
N MET A 1 61.77 -21.61 1.96
CA MET A 1 61.42 -21.53 0.52
C MET A 1 59.95 -21.90 0.41
N THR A 2 59.08 -20.89 0.47
CA THR A 2 57.63 -21.03 0.58
C THR A 2 57.06 -20.82 -0.82
N GLN A 3 56.55 -21.88 -1.46
CA GLN A 3 55.80 -21.79 -2.72
C GLN A 3 54.37 -21.37 -2.42
N GLN A 4 54.01 -20.17 -2.86
CA GLN A 4 52.66 -19.63 -2.84
C GLN A 4 51.92 -20.16 -4.08
N LEU A 5 50.87 -20.95 -3.86
CA LEU A 5 49.96 -21.42 -4.90
C LEU A 5 49.09 -20.24 -5.37
N ASP A 6 49.28 -19.84 -6.63
CA ASP A 6 48.51 -18.79 -7.27
C ASP A 6 47.23 -19.39 -7.88
N LEU A 7 46.12 -19.30 -7.14
CA LEU A 7 44.84 -19.96 -7.44
C LEU A 7 43.97 -19.19 -8.46
N PHE A 8 44.52 -18.18 -9.15
CA PHE A 8 43.76 -17.28 -10.03
C PHE A 8 44.37 -17.06 -11.43
N ALA A 9 45.29 -17.92 -11.86
CA ALA A 9 45.95 -17.78 -13.16
C ALA A 9 45.01 -17.96 -14.39
N ASP A 10 43.81 -18.55 -14.24
CA ASP A 10 42.96 -18.96 -15.37
C ASP A 10 41.72 -18.07 -15.63
N LEU A 11 41.65 -16.86 -15.08
CA LEU A 11 40.56 -15.92 -15.39
C LEU A 11 40.96 -14.90 -16.45
N GLN A 12 41.14 -15.34 -17.69
CA GLN A 12 41.07 -14.44 -18.85
C GLN A 12 39.60 -14.23 -19.28
N PRO A 13 39.18 -13.00 -19.62
CA PRO A 13 37.83 -12.74 -20.10
C PRO A 13 37.64 -13.34 -21.51
N ALA A 14 36.58 -14.12 -21.67
CA ALA A 14 36.19 -14.72 -22.95
C ALA A 14 35.85 -13.65 -24.01
N PRO A 15 36.12 -13.90 -25.31
CA PRO A 15 35.80 -12.97 -26.38
C PRO A 15 34.29 -12.81 -26.58
N ALA A 16 33.86 -11.59 -26.91
CA ALA A 16 32.47 -11.19 -27.07
C ALA A 16 31.75 -11.99 -28.18
N ARG A 17 30.51 -12.41 -27.90
CA ARG A 17 29.62 -13.07 -28.86
C ARG A 17 29.16 -12.09 -29.95
N PRO A 18 29.08 -12.51 -31.23
CA PRO A 18 28.59 -11.67 -32.32
C PRO A 18 27.07 -11.40 -32.18
N GLN A 19 26.68 -10.14 -32.38
CA GLN A 19 25.28 -9.72 -32.39
C GLN A 19 24.55 -10.19 -33.68
N PRO A 20 23.30 -10.67 -33.58
CA PRO A 20 22.51 -11.04 -34.76
C PRO A 20 22.05 -9.80 -35.54
N LYS A 21 22.30 -9.81 -36.86
CA LYS A 21 21.81 -8.80 -37.81
C LYS A 21 20.30 -8.98 -38.04
N ALA A 22 19.53 -7.92 -37.86
CA ALA A 22 18.12 -7.88 -38.25
C ALA A 22 17.98 -7.92 -39.79
N PRO A 23 17.03 -8.69 -40.34
CA PRO A 23 16.73 -8.67 -41.76
C PRO A 23 15.92 -7.43 -42.17
N VAL A 24 16.18 -7.03 -43.41
CA VAL A 24 15.73 -5.83 -44.11
C VAL A 24 14.31 -6.02 -44.67
N THR A 25 13.63 -4.90 -44.91
CA THR A 25 12.44 -4.64 -45.76
C THR A 25 11.05 -4.70 -45.13
N PHE A 26 10.40 -3.52 -45.07
CA PHE A 26 9.14 -3.28 -45.81
C PHE A 26 9.05 -1.80 -46.27
N ALA A 27 8.95 -1.69 -47.60
CA ALA A 27 8.47 -0.63 -48.48
C ALA A 27 8.16 0.79 -47.98
N ALA A 28 8.75 1.76 -48.69
CA ALA A 28 8.40 3.17 -48.72
C ALA A 28 7.01 3.45 -49.33
N LYS A 29 6.36 4.53 -48.89
CA LYS A 29 5.37 5.27 -49.68
C LYS A 29 5.61 6.79 -49.58
N PRO A 30 5.27 7.56 -50.62
CA PRO A 30 5.94 8.82 -50.91
C PRO A 30 5.30 10.04 -50.24
N SER A 31 6.17 10.99 -49.92
CA SER A 31 5.89 12.38 -49.57
C SER A 31 5.04 13.06 -50.65
N ARG A 32 4.00 13.79 -50.24
CA ARG A 32 3.30 14.75 -51.11
C ARG A 32 3.18 16.10 -50.44
N SER A 33 3.70 17.07 -51.20
CA SER A 33 3.79 18.51 -51.00
C SER A 33 2.49 19.22 -50.57
N THR A 34 2.68 20.31 -49.85
CA THR A 34 1.70 21.30 -49.35
C THR A 34 1.31 22.38 -50.37
N ALA A 35 0.03 22.80 -50.36
CA ALA A 35 -0.54 24.17 -50.46
C ALA A 35 -1.95 24.17 -51.13
N PRO A 36 -2.79 25.23 -51.04
CA PRO A 36 -3.18 26.08 -49.92
C PRO A 36 -4.72 26.03 -49.66
N SER A 37 -5.17 26.81 -48.67
CA SER A 37 -6.49 26.83 -48.01
C SER A 37 -7.65 27.46 -48.79
N SER A 38 -8.88 27.12 -48.36
CA SER A 38 -10.09 27.97 -48.48
C SER A 38 -10.96 27.81 -47.21
N PRO A 39 -11.72 28.84 -46.80
CA PRO A 39 -12.13 29.02 -45.41
C PRO A 39 -13.44 28.29 -45.08
N ALA A 40 -13.44 27.54 -43.98
CA ALA A 40 -14.63 26.91 -43.39
C ALA A 40 -15.27 27.83 -42.32
N PRO A 41 -16.60 27.73 -42.11
CA PRO A 41 -17.42 28.79 -41.52
C PRO A 41 -17.27 28.95 -40.01
N ARG A 42 -17.49 30.18 -39.55
CA ARG A 42 -17.45 30.60 -38.14
C ARG A 42 -18.37 29.74 -37.26
N PRO A 43 -17.88 29.17 -36.14
CA PRO A 43 -18.74 28.54 -35.15
C PRO A 43 -19.50 29.60 -34.34
N ALA A 44 -20.80 29.36 -34.18
CA ALA A 44 -21.72 30.18 -33.40
C ALA A 44 -21.29 30.26 -31.92
N LYS A 45 -21.50 31.44 -31.32
CA LYS A 45 -21.23 31.74 -29.91
C LYS A 45 -22.01 30.77 -29.01
N LYS A 46 -21.30 29.95 -28.23
CA LYS A 46 -21.88 29.14 -27.14
C LYS A 46 -22.37 30.08 -26.03
N GLN A 47 -23.63 29.93 -25.65
CA GLN A 47 -24.21 30.57 -24.47
C GLN A 47 -23.50 30.07 -23.19
N PRO A 48 -23.40 30.89 -22.13
CA PRO A 48 -22.81 30.48 -20.87
C PRO A 48 -23.70 29.44 -20.18
N SER A 49 -23.15 28.23 -20.00
CA SER A 49 -23.77 27.18 -19.20
C SER A 49 -23.77 27.55 -17.72
N THR A 50 -24.94 27.48 -17.09
CA THR A 50 -25.17 27.57 -15.65
C THR A 50 -24.18 26.67 -14.87
N PRO A 51 -23.61 27.10 -13.73
CA PRO A 51 -22.65 26.30 -12.98
C PRO A 51 -23.29 24.98 -12.53
N ALA A 52 -22.71 23.87 -12.98
CA ALA A 52 -23.13 22.54 -12.60
C ALA A 52 -22.93 22.35 -11.09
N ARG A 53 -23.96 21.83 -10.41
CA ARG A 53 -23.84 21.36 -9.01
C ARG A 53 -22.70 20.34 -8.91
N PRO A 54 -21.90 20.35 -7.81
CA PRO A 54 -20.88 19.33 -7.58
C PRO A 54 -21.52 17.95 -7.66
N ARG A 55 -21.01 17.09 -8.55
CA ARG A 55 -21.43 15.69 -8.62
C ARG A 55 -20.92 15.00 -7.37
N THR A 56 -21.84 14.54 -6.53
CA THR A 56 -21.54 13.58 -5.46
C THR A 56 -20.96 12.34 -6.12
N ILE A 57 -19.74 11.96 -5.77
CA ILE A 57 -19.14 10.70 -6.21
C ILE A 57 -19.87 9.60 -5.44
N SER A 58 -20.93 9.05 -6.03
CA SER A 58 -21.61 7.87 -5.49
C SER A 58 -20.63 6.71 -5.51
N VAL A 59 -20.34 6.15 -4.34
CA VAL A 59 -19.43 5.03 -4.13
C VAL A 59 -20.14 3.74 -4.57
N CYS A 60 -20.21 3.51 -5.89
CA CYS A 60 -20.55 2.19 -6.42
C CYS A 60 -19.29 1.33 -6.43
N PRO A 61 -19.38 0.03 -6.08
CA PRO A 61 -18.26 -0.90 -6.26
C PRO A 61 -17.74 -0.82 -7.70
N ALA A 62 -16.41 -0.74 -7.83
CA ALA A 62 -15.76 -0.76 -9.12
C ALA A 62 -16.17 -2.01 -9.90
N SER A 63 -16.53 -1.86 -11.17
CA SER A 63 -16.85 -3.02 -12.03
C SER A 63 -15.64 -3.93 -12.26
N ASP A 64 -14.44 -3.35 -12.22
CA ASP A 64 -13.15 -4.06 -12.23
C ASP A 64 -12.18 -3.40 -11.23
N PRO A 65 -12.16 -3.85 -9.96
CA PRO A 65 -11.29 -3.30 -8.93
C PRO A 65 -9.80 -3.39 -9.27
N HIS A 66 -9.37 -4.44 -9.99
CA HIS A 66 -7.96 -4.65 -10.32
C HIS A 66 -7.48 -3.69 -11.39
N ALA A 67 -8.26 -3.50 -12.47
CA ALA A 67 -7.93 -2.49 -13.49
C ALA A 67 -7.91 -1.08 -12.89
N GLN A 68 -8.84 -0.77 -11.99
CA GLN A 68 -8.83 0.53 -11.31
C GLN A 68 -7.63 0.71 -10.38
N ALA A 69 -7.20 -0.33 -9.66
CA ALA A 69 -5.97 -0.27 -8.85
C ALA A 69 -4.72 -0.01 -9.73
N MET A 70 -4.65 -0.60 -10.92
CA MET A 70 -3.61 -0.31 -11.90
C MET A 70 -3.66 1.15 -12.37
N GLN A 71 -4.85 1.69 -12.68
CA GLN A 71 -5.01 3.10 -13.07
C GLN A 71 -4.56 4.06 -11.96
N VAL A 72 -4.87 3.75 -10.70
CA VAL A 72 -4.37 4.51 -9.54
C VAL A 72 -2.84 4.47 -9.52
N GLY A 73 -2.24 3.29 -9.69
CA GLY A 73 -0.79 3.11 -9.75
C GLY A 73 -0.13 3.95 -10.85
N GLU A 74 -0.67 3.91 -12.08
CA GLU A 74 -0.15 4.68 -13.21
C GLU A 74 -0.26 6.18 -12.98
N ALA A 75 -1.39 6.64 -12.44
CA ALA A 75 -1.61 8.05 -12.14
C ALA A 75 -0.66 8.56 -11.07
N VAL A 76 -0.45 7.78 -10.00
CA VAL A 76 0.46 8.10 -8.89
C VAL A 76 1.91 8.14 -9.38
N ALA A 77 2.37 7.11 -10.09
CA ALA A 77 3.73 7.07 -10.64
C ALA A 77 3.96 8.23 -11.63
N GLY A 78 2.99 8.49 -12.51
CA GLY A 78 3.05 9.62 -13.43
C GLY A 78 3.11 10.97 -12.72
N ALA A 79 2.33 11.17 -11.65
CA ALA A 79 2.36 12.40 -10.86
C ALA A 79 3.70 12.59 -10.14
N TRP A 80 4.23 11.53 -9.54
CA TRP A 80 5.52 11.55 -8.84
C TRP A 80 6.68 11.90 -9.78
N HIS A 81 6.77 11.23 -10.93
CA HIS A 81 7.87 11.46 -11.87
C HIS A 81 7.78 12.83 -12.56
N ARG A 82 6.58 13.37 -12.84
CA ARG A 82 6.42 14.71 -13.41
C ARG A 82 6.88 15.83 -12.46
N GLN A 83 6.74 15.62 -11.16
CA GLN A 83 7.15 16.61 -10.15
C GLN A 83 8.63 16.50 -9.76
N HIS A 84 9.42 15.66 -10.45
CA HIS A 84 10.80 15.37 -10.08
C HIS A 84 10.94 14.91 -8.62
N GLY A 85 10.00 14.09 -8.12
CA GLY A 85 9.97 13.64 -6.72
C GLY A 85 11.22 12.89 -6.22
N GLY A 86 12.18 12.63 -7.10
CA GLY A 86 13.45 12.00 -6.76
C GLY A 86 13.33 10.50 -6.57
N ASN A 87 14.34 9.93 -5.90
CA ASN A 87 14.49 8.48 -5.73
C ASN A 87 13.74 7.91 -4.51
N HIS A 88 13.01 8.75 -3.76
CA HIS A 88 12.29 8.36 -2.55
C HIS A 88 10.93 7.74 -2.88
N THR A 89 10.93 6.61 -3.58
CA THR A 89 9.70 5.92 -4.04
C THR A 89 8.79 5.47 -2.90
N HIS A 90 9.30 5.33 -1.67
CA HIS A 90 8.49 5.05 -0.48
C HIS A 90 7.52 6.19 -0.11
N VAL A 91 7.80 7.45 -0.50
CA VAL A 91 6.93 8.60 -0.21
C VAL A 91 5.56 8.49 -0.91
N PRO A 92 5.48 8.37 -2.26
CA PRO A 92 4.19 8.21 -2.93
C PRO A 92 3.45 6.92 -2.52
N ILE A 93 4.19 5.84 -2.21
CA ILE A 93 3.59 4.60 -1.67
C ILE A 93 2.96 4.89 -0.29
N GLY A 94 3.68 5.59 0.58
CA GLY A 94 3.20 5.98 1.90
C GLY A 94 2.00 6.90 1.88
N ILE A 95 1.91 7.80 0.90
CA ILE A 95 0.71 8.62 0.67
C ILE A 95 -0.50 7.74 0.36
N VAL A 96 -0.38 6.83 -0.61
CA VAL A 96 -1.48 5.92 -0.97
C VAL A 96 -1.84 5.00 0.19
N ALA A 97 -0.85 4.50 0.93
CA ALA A 97 -1.03 3.70 2.13
C ALA A 97 -1.85 4.45 3.19
N ALA A 98 -1.48 5.68 3.52
CA ALA A 98 -2.21 6.51 4.48
C ALA A 98 -3.66 6.78 4.03
N LEU A 99 -3.86 7.13 2.76
CA LEU A 99 -5.20 7.34 2.20
C LEU A 99 -6.03 6.05 2.15
N SER A 100 -5.39 4.87 2.11
CA SER A 100 -6.10 3.58 2.17
C SER A 100 -6.54 3.20 3.58
N LEU A 101 -5.95 3.82 4.60
CA LEU A 101 -6.27 3.61 6.01
C LEU A 101 -7.44 4.46 6.51
N ILE A 102 -7.98 5.35 5.67
CA ILE A 102 -9.14 6.18 5.97
C ILE A 102 -10.38 5.67 5.23
N GLY A 103 -11.54 5.78 5.87
CA GLY A 103 -12.83 5.42 5.29
C GLY A 103 -13.87 6.49 5.58
N GLN A 104 -14.91 6.54 4.75
CA GLN A 104 -16.04 7.43 4.95
C GLN A 104 -16.80 6.98 6.21
N LYS A 105 -16.70 7.74 7.31
CA LYS A 105 -17.41 7.41 8.57
C LYS A 105 -18.92 7.60 8.46
N ASP A 106 -19.33 8.68 7.79
CA ASP A 106 -20.74 8.99 7.55
C ASP A 106 -21.05 8.81 6.06
N PRO A 107 -21.80 7.78 5.65
CA PRO A 107 -22.19 7.57 4.26
C PRO A 107 -22.94 8.75 3.63
N ASN A 108 -23.59 9.58 4.45
CA ASN A 108 -24.31 10.79 4.02
C ASN A 108 -23.48 12.07 4.24
N GLY A 109 -22.29 11.95 4.81
CA GLY A 109 -21.40 13.06 5.09
C GLY A 109 -20.80 13.67 3.81
N PRO A 110 -20.08 14.79 3.93
CA PRO A 110 -19.41 15.40 2.79
C PRO A 110 -18.41 14.43 2.16
N ASP A 111 -18.21 14.53 0.85
CA ASP A 111 -17.26 13.69 0.11
C ASP A 111 -15.85 13.84 0.66
N LEU A 112 -15.28 12.76 1.20
CA LEU A 112 -13.96 12.76 1.83
C LEU A 112 -12.85 13.14 0.86
N ALA A 113 -12.94 12.73 -0.42
CA ALA A 113 -11.96 13.14 -1.42
C ALA A 113 -11.93 14.66 -1.57
N THR A 114 -13.10 15.29 -1.75
CA THR A 114 -13.23 16.76 -1.85
C THR A 114 -12.70 17.47 -0.60
N GLN A 115 -12.98 16.93 0.60
CA GLN A 115 -12.46 17.51 1.85
C GLN A 115 -10.93 17.51 1.87
N ILE A 116 -10.30 16.37 1.55
CA ILE A 116 -8.83 16.25 1.54
C ILE A 116 -8.22 17.19 0.50
N LEU A 117 -8.83 17.27 -0.69
CA LEU A 117 -8.36 18.13 -1.77
C LEU A 117 -8.45 19.63 -1.44
N SER A 118 -9.32 20.02 -0.52
CA SER A 118 -9.45 21.41 -0.06
C SER A 118 -8.40 21.83 0.97
N LEU A 119 -7.62 20.89 1.52
CA LEU A 119 -6.59 21.20 2.52
C LEU A 119 -5.42 21.98 1.92
N ASN A 120 -4.96 23.00 2.65
CA ASN A 120 -3.68 23.65 2.37
C ASN A 120 -2.50 22.69 2.69
N ASP A 121 -1.28 23.08 2.31
CA ASP A 121 -0.10 22.22 2.42
C ASP A 121 0.19 21.78 3.87
N THR A 122 0.13 22.71 4.81
CA THR A 122 0.37 22.42 6.24
C THR A 122 -0.66 21.43 6.79
N ASN A 123 -1.95 21.65 6.49
CA ASN A 123 -3.02 20.79 6.95
C ASN A 123 -2.98 19.41 6.27
N LEU A 124 -2.55 19.34 5.01
CA LEU A 124 -2.37 18.08 4.29
C LEU A 124 -1.28 17.22 4.95
N ILE A 125 -0.13 17.80 5.29
CA ILE A 125 0.93 17.10 6.02
C ILE A 125 0.47 16.72 7.44
N GLY A 126 -0.22 17.63 8.13
CA GLY A 126 -0.81 17.37 9.44
C GLY A 126 -1.77 16.19 9.43
N MET A 127 -2.64 16.10 8.42
CA MET A 127 -3.56 14.99 8.21
C MET A 127 -2.82 13.66 8.06
N TYR A 128 -1.75 13.59 7.25
CA TYR A 128 -0.98 12.36 7.12
C TYR A 128 -0.36 11.91 8.45
N ARG A 129 0.22 12.84 9.22
CA ARG A 129 0.73 12.55 10.57
C ARG A 129 -0.36 12.03 11.49
N GLU A 130 -1.56 12.62 11.44
CA GLU A 130 -2.70 12.18 12.24
C GLU A 130 -3.18 10.77 11.86
N ILE A 131 -3.25 10.44 10.57
CA ILE A 131 -3.63 9.10 10.10
C ILE A 131 -2.66 8.06 10.68
N TRP A 132 -1.35 8.25 10.49
CA TRP A 132 -0.35 7.30 10.98
C TRP A 132 -0.35 7.20 12.50
N SER A 133 -0.47 8.32 13.21
CA SER A 133 -0.53 8.34 14.68
C SER A 133 -1.75 7.61 15.22
N THR A 134 -2.92 7.84 14.60
CA THR A 134 -4.18 7.19 14.98
C THR A 134 -4.09 5.67 14.81
N HIS A 135 -3.50 5.22 13.70
CA HIS A 135 -3.32 3.79 13.47
C HIS A 135 -2.20 3.19 14.31
N TRP A 136 -1.14 3.94 14.66
CA TRP A 136 -0.12 3.47 15.60
C TRP A 136 -0.72 3.20 16.98
N ILE A 137 -1.66 4.02 17.45
CA ILE A 137 -2.39 3.76 18.70
C ILE A 137 -3.14 2.41 18.63
N ARG A 138 -3.73 2.08 17.47
CA ARG A 138 -4.56 0.87 17.30
C ARG A 138 -3.75 -0.39 16.99
N ARG A 139 -2.76 -0.28 16.11
CA ARG A 139 -1.93 -1.35 15.54
C ARG A 139 -0.46 -0.91 15.51
N PRO A 140 0.17 -0.68 16.68
CA PRO A 140 1.53 -0.17 16.74
C PRO A 140 2.50 -1.15 16.08
N ASP A 141 2.26 -2.46 16.19
CA ASP A 141 3.00 -3.54 15.55
C ASP A 141 3.11 -3.37 14.02
N LEU A 142 1.98 -3.14 13.34
CA LEU A 142 1.95 -3.02 11.89
C LEU A 142 2.42 -1.64 11.41
N ILE A 143 2.07 -0.57 12.15
CA ILE A 143 2.50 0.78 11.78
C ILE A 143 4.01 0.98 12.01
N ASP A 144 4.59 0.27 12.96
CA ASP A 144 6.04 0.21 13.16
C ASP A 144 6.73 -0.55 12.03
N ARG A 145 6.18 -1.69 11.58
CA ARG A 145 6.68 -2.36 10.37
C ARG A 145 6.58 -1.47 9.13
N ALA A 146 5.54 -0.64 9.05
CA ALA A 146 5.32 0.28 7.93
C ALA A 146 6.12 1.59 8.04
N ARG A 147 7.05 1.74 8.99
CA ARG A 147 7.76 2.99 9.28
C ARG A 147 8.40 3.65 8.07
N ILE A 148 9.03 2.87 7.18
CA ILE A 148 9.65 3.39 5.95
C ILE A 148 8.68 4.20 5.07
N LEU A 149 7.38 3.93 5.15
CA LEU A 149 6.35 4.62 4.37
C LEU A 149 5.98 6.00 4.94
N HIS A 150 6.29 6.28 6.20
CA HIS A 150 5.81 7.50 6.87
C HIS A 150 6.87 8.29 7.63
N GLU A 151 8.07 7.75 7.83
CA GLU A 151 9.15 8.42 8.56
C GLU A 151 9.52 9.78 7.95
N TRP A 152 9.38 9.94 6.62
CA TRP A 152 9.62 11.21 5.93
C TRP A 152 8.74 12.37 6.41
N LEU A 153 7.61 12.08 7.09
CA LEU A 153 6.78 13.10 7.72
C LEU A 153 7.46 13.73 8.93
N ASN A 154 8.51 13.13 9.48
CA ASN A 154 9.29 13.63 10.61
C ASN A 154 10.50 14.47 10.18
N ASP A 155 10.78 14.57 8.88
CA ASP A 155 11.85 15.42 8.36
C ASP A 155 11.60 16.88 8.77
N THR A 156 12.62 17.53 9.34
CA THR A 156 12.50 18.91 9.85
C THR A 156 12.23 19.93 8.74
N ASP A 157 12.70 19.64 7.52
CA ASP A 157 12.66 20.56 6.38
C ASP A 157 12.08 19.87 5.14
N ILE A 158 10.77 19.60 5.16
CA ILE A 158 10.06 19.19 3.95
C ILE A 158 10.01 20.39 3.00
N ASP A 159 10.85 20.36 1.96
CA ASP A 159 10.93 21.45 1.00
C ASP A 159 9.64 21.63 0.16
N LYS A 160 9.53 22.79 -0.49
CA LYS A 160 8.34 23.15 -1.30
C LYS A 160 8.11 22.20 -2.48
N ASN A 161 9.16 21.62 -3.06
CA ASN A 161 9.04 20.70 -4.18
C ASN A 161 8.45 19.37 -3.71
N ARG A 162 8.89 18.87 -2.56
CA ARG A 162 8.35 17.65 -1.94
C ARG A 162 6.89 17.84 -1.54
N ILE A 163 6.52 18.99 -0.98
CA ILE A 163 5.12 19.33 -0.69
C ILE A 163 4.27 19.34 -1.98
N SER A 164 4.76 19.97 -3.05
CA SER A 164 4.10 19.96 -4.37
C SER A 164 3.91 18.55 -4.91
N ALA A 165 4.94 17.69 -4.79
CA ALA A 165 4.87 16.29 -5.19
C ALA A 165 3.85 15.50 -4.34
N VAL A 166 3.82 15.71 -3.02
CA VAL A 166 2.83 15.10 -2.11
C VAL A 166 1.41 15.49 -2.52
N ARG A 167 1.16 16.77 -2.80
CA ARG A 167 -0.14 17.26 -3.28
C ARG A 167 -0.52 16.62 -4.61
N ALA A 168 0.39 16.61 -5.58
CA ALA A 168 0.14 16.02 -6.89
C ALA A 168 -0.18 14.52 -6.82
N VAL A 169 0.52 13.76 -5.96
CA VAL A 169 0.26 12.33 -5.74
C VAL A 169 -1.08 12.13 -5.03
N THR A 170 -1.39 12.93 -4.01
CA THR A 170 -2.69 12.91 -3.30
C THR A 170 -3.82 13.13 -4.28
N GLU A 171 -3.71 14.16 -5.13
CA GLU A 171 -4.68 14.47 -6.17
C GLU A 171 -4.84 13.32 -7.17
N ALA A 172 -3.73 12.77 -7.65
CA ALA A 172 -3.75 11.67 -8.60
C ALA A 172 -4.45 10.44 -8.02
N ALA A 173 -4.13 10.05 -6.77
CA ALA A 173 -4.75 8.91 -6.11
C ALA A 173 -6.25 9.10 -5.93
N LEU A 174 -6.68 10.25 -5.40
CA LEU A 174 -8.09 10.52 -5.11
C LEU A 174 -8.92 10.66 -6.40
N LYS A 175 -8.43 11.40 -7.39
CA LYS A 175 -9.14 11.61 -8.67
C LYS A 175 -9.29 10.33 -9.50
N ASN A 176 -8.43 9.33 -9.29
CA ASN A 176 -8.53 8.01 -9.92
C ASN A 176 -9.27 6.98 -9.05
N GLY A 177 -9.95 7.45 -8.00
CA GLY A 177 -10.92 6.65 -7.25
C GLY A 177 -10.31 5.70 -6.23
N LEU A 178 -9.17 6.03 -5.63
CA LEU A 178 -8.60 5.25 -4.52
C LEU A 178 -9.64 4.93 -3.44
N LEU A 179 -10.41 5.93 -2.99
CA LEU A 179 -11.42 5.75 -1.95
C LEU A 179 -12.61 4.88 -2.40
N ALA A 180 -12.85 4.74 -3.70
CA ALA A 180 -13.84 3.80 -4.24
C ALA A 180 -13.37 2.34 -4.20
N LEU A 181 -12.08 2.10 -3.90
CA LEU A 181 -11.49 0.78 -3.68
C LEU A 181 -11.32 0.49 -2.19
N THR A 182 -10.80 1.43 -1.41
CA THR A 182 -10.37 1.17 -0.02
C THR A 182 -11.24 1.82 1.05
N GLY A 183 -12.08 2.81 0.69
CA GLY A 183 -12.80 3.66 1.63
C GLY A 183 -14.05 3.04 2.29
N TYR A 184 -14.36 1.77 2.01
CA TYR A 184 -15.54 1.09 2.56
C TYR A 184 -15.38 0.73 4.04
N ALA A 185 -16.48 0.78 4.80
CA ALA A 185 -16.50 0.27 6.17
C ALA A 185 -16.41 -1.27 6.21
N ASP A 186 -16.99 -1.95 5.21
CA ASP A 186 -16.96 -3.40 5.07
C ASP A 186 -15.59 -3.91 4.57
N PRO A 187 -14.87 -4.75 5.35
CA PRO A 187 -13.63 -5.37 4.93
C PRO A 187 -13.75 -6.16 3.62
N TYR A 188 -14.89 -6.77 3.30
CA TYR A 188 -15.09 -7.52 2.06
C TYR A 188 -14.86 -6.62 0.85
N LEU A 189 -15.50 -5.45 0.83
CA LEU A 189 -15.44 -4.51 -0.30
C LEU A 189 -14.05 -3.90 -0.46
N ARG A 190 -13.39 -3.53 0.65
CA ARG A 190 -12.04 -2.94 0.60
C ARG A 190 -10.90 -3.96 0.45
N SER A 191 -11.21 -5.26 0.41
CA SER A 191 -10.25 -6.34 0.15
C SER A 191 -10.36 -6.92 -1.27
N MET A 192 -11.22 -6.35 -2.12
CA MET A 192 -11.43 -6.83 -3.48
C MET A 192 -10.17 -6.77 -4.34
N THR A 193 -9.25 -5.83 -4.05
CA THR A 193 -7.97 -5.69 -4.75
C THR A 193 -6.87 -5.23 -3.81
N ASP A 194 -5.62 -5.38 -4.25
CA ASP A 194 -4.47 -4.73 -3.65
C ASP A 194 -4.13 -3.47 -4.47
N VAL A 195 -4.17 -2.30 -3.82
CA VAL A 195 -3.85 -1.02 -4.47
C VAL A 195 -2.38 -0.65 -4.29
N LEU A 196 -1.69 -1.17 -3.28
CA LEU A 196 -0.30 -0.84 -3.01
C LEU A 196 0.65 -1.57 -3.96
N SER A 197 0.32 -2.81 -4.36
CA SER A 197 1.12 -3.57 -5.33
C SER A 197 1.33 -2.82 -6.67
N PRO A 198 0.29 -2.38 -7.38
CA PRO A 198 0.46 -1.60 -8.61
C PRO A 198 1.29 -0.34 -8.42
N VAL A 199 1.05 0.40 -7.34
CA VAL A 199 1.76 1.66 -7.05
C VAL A 199 3.26 1.38 -6.85
N MET A 200 3.59 0.41 -5.99
CA MET A 200 4.97 -0.01 -5.75
C MET A 200 5.65 -0.48 -7.03
N MET A 201 5.00 -1.38 -7.79
CA MET A 201 5.52 -1.93 -9.02
C MET A 201 5.84 -0.83 -10.04
N LEU A 202 4.92 0.12 -10.26
CA LEU A 202 5.06 1.16 -11.28
C LEU A 202 6.04 2.28 -10.90
N LEU A 203 6.33 2.46 -9.60
CA LEU A 203 7.34 3.39 -9.12
C LEU A 203 8.76 2.83 -9.17
N ARG A 204 8.91 1.50 -9.22
CA ARG A 204 10.24 0.88 -9.34
C ARG A 204 10.80 1.09 -10.75
N SER A 205 12.11 1.34 -10.82
CA SER A 205 12.80 1.35 -12.10
C SER A 205 12.82 -0.06 -12.70
N ARG A 206 12.85 -0.18 -14.04
CA ARG A 206 12.92 -1.48 -14.72
C ARG A 206 14.12 -2.34 -14.25
N GLY A 207 15.25 -1.70 -13.91
CA GLY A 207 16.42 -2.39 -13.39
C GLY A 207 16.23 -2.93 -11.97
N ALA A 208 15.51 -2.20 -11.10
CA ALA A 208 15.16 -2.68 -9.77
C ALA A 208 14.19 -3.86 -9.82
N GLN A 209 13.22 -3.85 -10.75
CA GLN A 209 12.31 -4.99 -10.97
C GLN A 209 13.07 -6.26 -11.41
N GLN A 210 14.05 -6.14 -12.30
CA GLN A 210 14.84 -7.28 -12.79
C GLN A 210 15.83 -7.81 -11.74
N GLY A 211 16.45 -6.92 -10.95
CA GLY A 211 17.46 -7.30 -9.97
C GLY A 211 16.92 -8.01 -8.72
N LEU A 212 15.67 -7.73 -8.35
CA LEU A 212 15.01 -8.38 -7.20
C LEU A 212 14.33 -9.71 -7.57
N GLY A 213 14.13 -10.00 -8.86
CA GLY A 213 13.45 -11.23 -9.31
C GLY A 213 11.99 -11.35 -8.85
N GLU A 214 11.43 -10.29 -8.27
CA GLU A 214 10.05 -10.23 -7.78
C GLU A 214 9.08 -10.10 -8.95
N PHE A 215 8.29 -11.15 -9.17
CA PHE A 215 7.16 -11.11 -10.10
C PHE A 215 5.87 -10.94 -9.29
N HIS A 216 5.13 -9.87 -9.57
CA HIS A 216 3.80 -9.68 -8.99
C HIS A 216 2.90 -10.86 -9.40
N THR A 217 2.36 -11.59 -8.42
CA THR A 217 1.38 -12.66 -8.67
C THR A 217 0.06 -12.02 -9.13
N PRO A 218 -0.38 -12.22 -10.39
CA PRO A 218 -1.62 -11.63 -10.87
C PRO A 218 -2.81 -12.09 -10.03
N ALA A 219 -3.82 -11.23 -9.89
CA ALA A 219 -4.96 -11.51 -9.01
C ALA A 219 -5.70 -12.81 -9.35
N SER A 220 -5.79 -13.18 -10.62
CA SER A 220 -6.38 -14.44 -11.08
C SER A 220 -5.59 -15.66 -10.61
N VAL A 221 -4.25 -15.58 -10.64
CA VAL A 221 -3.36 -16.65 -10.16
C VAL A 221 -3.44 -16.73 -8.63
N ALA A 222 -3.43 -15.59 -7.94
CA ALA A 222 -3.58 -15.56 -6.48
C ALA A 222 -4.94 -16.15 -6.03
N GLY A 223 -6.02 -15.88 -6.76
CA GLY A 223 -7.34 -16.47 -6.51
C GLY A 223 -7.32 -17.98 -6.68
N ALA A 224 -6.82 -18.48 -7.81
CA ALA A 224 -6.68 -19.91 -8.06
C ALA A 224 -5.78 -20.60 -7.01
N MET A 225 -4.66 -19.97 -6.64
CA MET A 225 -3.78 -20.48 -5.59
C MET A 225 -4.43 -20.45 -4.22
N ALA A 226 -5.27 -19.48 -3.87
CA ALA A 226 -5.97 -19.48 -2.59
C ALA A 226 -7.00 -20.63 -2.48
N GLU A 227 -7.65 -20.98 -3.59
CA GLU A 227 -8.45 -22.21 -3.66
C GLU A 227 -7.57 -23.44 -3.44
N VAL A 228 -6.38 -23.49 -4.07
CA VAL A 228 -5.44 -24.61 -3.95
C VAL A 228 -4.68 -24.64 -2.62
N VAL A 229 -4.37 -23.54 -1.96
CA VAL A 229 -3.71 -23.50 -0.64
C VAL A 229 -4.69 -23.96 0.44
N ASN A 230 -5.99 -23.72 0.27
CA ASN A 230 -6.99 -24.46 1.03
C ASN A 230 -7.00 -25.96 0.69
N VAL A 231 -6.61 -26.36 -0.53
CA VAL A 231 -6.40 -27.77 -0.92
C VAL A 231 -5.06 -28.34 -0.38
N SER A 232 -3.99 -27.55 -0.22
CA SER A 232 -2.68 -28.00 0.31
C SER A 232 -2.56 -27.93 1.83
N ALA A 233 -3.22 -26.95 2.47
CA ALA A 233 -3.60 -27.07 3.88
C ALA A 233 -4.48 -28.31 4.06
N VAL A 234 -5.28 -28.68 3.05
CA VAL A 234 -5.96 -29.99 2.97
C VAL A 234 -5.01 -31.14 2.66
N VAL A 235 -3.84 -30.98 2.03
CA VAL A 235 -2.87 -32.09 1.85
C VAL A 235 -2.14 -32.42 3.16
N ASP A 236 -1.78 -31.43 3.98
CA ASP A 236 -1.32 -31.67 5.36
C ASP A 236 -2.44 -32.21 6.26
N PHE A 237 -3.70 -31.94 5.92
CA PHE A 237 -4.89 -32.42 6.66
C PHE A 237 -5.40 -33.79 6.17
N LEU A 238 -5.22 -34.18 4.90
CA LEU A 238 -5.75 -35.42 4.32
C LEU A 238 -5.12 -36.68 4.91
N VAL A 239 -4.05 -36.56 5.70
CA VAL A 239 -3.50 -37.64 6.52
C VAL A 239 -4.27 -37.84 7.84
N ALA A 240 -5.17 -36.92 8.22
CA ALA A 240 -5.96 -36.96 9.45
C ALA A 240 -7.47 -36.65 9.23
N ALA A 241 -8.23 -37.72 9.02
CA ALA A 241 -9.70 -37.85 9.17
C ALA A 241 -10.62 -37.20 8.11
N PRO A 242 -11.90 -37.64 7.95
CA PRO A 242 -12.78 -37.25 6.83
C PRO A 242 -13.56 -35.93 7.03
N GLU A 243 -13.51 -35.32 8.22
CA GLU A 243 -14.11 -34.01 8.57
C GLU A 243 -13.18 -32.83 8.18
N ALA A 244 -12.28 -33.06 7.23
CA ALA A 244 -10.97 -32.43 7.14
C ALA A 244 -10.81 -31.19 6.26
N GLY A 245 -11.86 -30.80 5.55
CA GLY A 245 -11.73 -29.84 4.45
C GLY A 245 -12.01 -28.38 4.78
N ARG A 246 -12.55 -28.07 5.97
CA ARG A 246 -13.03 -26.72 6.27
C ARG A 246 -12.01 -25.92 7.09
N PRO A 247 -11.66 -24.69 6.68
CA PRO A 247 -10.87 -23.78 7.51
C PRO A 247 -11.54 -23.55 8.87
N ARG A 248 -10.76 -23.58 9.95
CA ARG A 248 -11.23 -23.43 11.33
C ARG A 248 -10.62 -22.17 11.97
N PRO A 249 -11.42 -21.37 12.71
CA PRO A 249 -10.90 -20.32 13.58
C PRO A 249 -9.66 -20.76 14.39
N GLY A 250 -8.68 -19.89 14.51
CA GLY A 250 -7.42 -20.12 15.19
C GLY A 250 -6.32 -20.74 14.32
N GLN A 251 -6.66 -21.27 13.13
CA GLN A 251 -5.65 -21.76 12.18
C GLN A 251 -4.71 -20.64 11.73
N HIS A 252 -3.47 -21.05 11.42
CA HIS A 252 -2.41 -20.17 10.97
C HIS A 252 -2.22 -20.29 9.46
N ILE A 253 -2.28 -19.15 8.77
CA ILE A 253 -2.02 -19.03 7.34
C ILE A 253 -0.74 -18.23 7.18
N HIS A 254 0.25 -18.82 6.50
CA HIS A 254 1.59 -18.28 6.36
C HIS A 254 2.01 -18.15 4.90
N ASP A 255 2.64 -17.02 4.56
CA ASP A 255 3.28 -16.78 3.26
C ASP A 255 4.76 -16.40 3.44
N PRO A 256 5.73 -17.28 3.11
CA PRO A 256 7.15 -17.04 3.34
C PRO A 256 7.80 -16.03 2.38
N ALA A 257 7.09 -15.61 1.33
CA ALA A 257 7.51 -14.62 0.33
C ALA A 257 6.30 -13.79 -0.11
N GLY A 258 5.67 -13.13 0.87
CA GLY A 258 4.32 -12.61 0.73
C GLY A 258 4.18 -11.32 -0.07
N GLY A 259 5.29 -10.64 -0.38
CA GLY A 259 5.27 -9.31 -0.96
C GLY A 259 4.40 -8.35 -0.13
N SER A 260 3.45 -7.73 -0.81
CA SER A 260 2.39 -6.89 -0.26
C SER A 260 1.20 -7.65 0.34
N GLY A 261 1.22 -8.99 0.33
CA GLY A 261 0.22 -9.88 0.93
C GLY A 261 -0.89 -10.36 -0.02
N GLY A 262 -0.68 -10.32 -1.35
CA GLY A 262 -1.71 -10.65 -2.34
C GLY A 262 -2.34 -12.04 -2.20
N LEU A 263 -1.55 -13.06 -1.81
CA LEU A 263 -2.07 -14.41 -1.53
C LEU A 263 -2.91 -14.44 -0.24
N LEU A 264 -2.45 -13.76 0.83
CA LEU A 264 -3.21 -13.67 2.07
C LEU A 264 -4.53 -12.91 1.91
N ARG A 265 -4.56 -11.87 1.06
CA ARG A 265 -5.81 -11.19 0.67
C ARG A 265 -6.79 -12.16 0.02
N ALA A 266 -6.33 -12.95 -0.94
CA ALA A 266 -7.17 -13.93 -1.63
C ALA A 266 -7.69 -15.01 -0.67
N ALA A 267 -6.84 -15.50 0.23
CA ALA A 267 -7.24 -16.42 1.29
C ALA A 267 -8.30 -15.81 2.22
N ALA A 268 -8.09 -14.57 2.67
CA ALA A 268 -9.07 -13.85 3.50
C ALA A 268 -10.41 -13.64 2.79
N GLN A 269 -10.40 -13.33 1.49
CA GLN A 269 -11.63 -13.19 0.72
C GLN A 269 -12.39 -14.51 0.60
N ASN A 270 -11.67 -15.61 0.37
CA ASN A 270 -12.29 -16.94 0.32
C ASN A 270 -12.87 -17.38 1.68
N LEU A 271 -12.25 -17.00 2.80
CA LEU A 271 -12.83 -17.21 4.12
C LEU A 271 -14.18 -16.48 4.26
N ARG A 272 -14.25 -15.22 3.81
CA ARG A 272 -15.50 -14.44 3.83
C ARG A 272 -16.60 -15.05 2.98
N GLU A 273 -16.27 -15.53 1.78
CA GLU A 273 -17.21 -16.23 0.89
C GLU A 273 -17.80 -17.48 1.57
N LYS A 274 -17.06 -18.09 2.49
CA LYS A 274 -17.49 -19.25 3.30
C LYS A 274 -18.18 -18.84 4.62
N GLY A 275 -18.45 -17.56 4.81
CA GLY A 275 -19.06 -17.01 6.02
C GLY A 275 -18.15 -17.02 7.25
N LEU A 276 -16.83 -17.07 7.07
CA LEU A 276 -15.85 -17.02 8.16
C LEU A 276 -15.23 -15.62 8.24
N ASP A 277 -14.91 -15.17 9.45
CA ASP A 277 -14.22 -13.90 9.66
C ASP A 277 -12.69 -14.11 9.62
N PRO A 278 -11.95 -13.47 8.70
CA PRO A 278 -10.48 -13.48 8.70
C PRO A 278 -9.86 -13.05 10.03
N ALA A 279 -10.53 -12.22 10.83
CA ALA A 279 -10.06 -11.81 12.15
C ALA A 279 -10.02 -12.97 13.17
N ASP A 280 -10.63 -14.11 12.88
CA ASP A 280 -10.59 -15.33 13.67
C ASP A 280 -9.39 -16.23 13.37
N PHE A 281 -8.52 -15.84 12.42
CA PHE A 281 -7.34 -16.62 12.02
C PHE A 281 -6.04 -15.99 12.55
N GLN A 282 -4.93 -16.70 12.39
CA GLN A 282 -3.58 -16.18 12.57
C GLN A 282 -2.95 -16.00 11.19
N TRP A 283 -2.25 -14.89 11.00
CA TRP A 283 -1.64 -14.54 9.73
C TRP A 283 -0.17 -14.26 9.95
N SER A 284 0.66 -14.80 9.08
CA SER A 284 2.03 -14.33 9.01
C SER A 284 2.55 -14.26 7.58
N MET A 285 3.38 -13.26 7.33
CA MET A 285 4.09 -13.16 6.06
C MET A 285 5.49 -12.63 6.24
N CYS A 286 6.40 -13.06 5.38
CA CYS A 286 7.76 -12.57 5.30
C CYS A 286 8.03 -12.10 3.88
N ASP A 287 8.76 -11.01 3.74
CA ASP A 287 9.36 -10.63 2.47
C ASP A 287 10.76 -10.07 2.70
N ILE A 288 11.65 -10.15 1.69
CA ILE A 288 12.99 -9.60 1.79
C ILE A 288 13.00 -8.09 1.48
N ASP A 289 12.03 -7.61 0.69
CA ASP A 289 11.87 -6.20 0.37
C ASP A 289 11.12 -5.45 1.49
N GLU A 290 11.78 -4.44 2.04
CA GLU A 290 11.27 -3.63 3.14
C GLU A 290 10.01 -2.84 2.78
N ILE A 291 9.90 -2.33 1.55
CA ILE A 291 8.71 -1.62 1.06
C ILE A 291 7.56 -2.62 0.86
N ALA A 292 7.83 -3.82 0.36
CA ALA A 292 6.81 -4.86 0.20
C ALA A 292 6.26 -5.28 1.57
N ALA A 293 7.13 -5.58 2.53
CA ALA A 293 6.75 -5.89 3.92
C ALA A 293 5.98 -4.73 4.58
N ALA A 294 6.37 -3.48 4.33
CA ALA A 294 5.63 -2.32 4.82
C ALA A 294 4.23 -2.20 4.19
N CYS A 295 4.10 -2.44 2.88
CA CYS A 295 2.81 -2.49 2.20
C CYS A 295 1.92 -3.59 2.75
N ALA A 296 2.48 -4.78 2.98
CA ALA A 296 1.80 -5.91 3.62
C ALA A 296 1.24 -5.57 5.00
N ALA A 297 2.00 -4.84 5.82
CA ALA A 297 1.55 -4.40 7.13
C ALA A 297 0.34 -3.44 7.04
N VAL A 298 0.37 -2.49 6.10
CA VAL A 298 -0.78 -1.59 5.85
C VAL A 298 -1.98 -2.38 5.32
N ASN A 299 -1.75 -3.23 4.32
CA ASN A 299 -2.77 -4.05 3.70
C ASN A 299 -3.45 -4.99 4.70
N ALA A 300 -2.74 -5.54 5.67
CA ALA A 300 -3.35 -6.35 6.73
C ALA A 300 -4.38 -5.57 7.57
N ILE A 301 -4.17 -4.26 7.77
CA ILE A 301 -5.14 -3.36 8.42
C ILE A 301 -6.32 -3.10 7.48
N VAL A 302 -6.03 -2.69 6.24
CA VAL A 302 -7.06 -2.39 5.22
C VAL A 302 -7.96 -3.60 5.01
N TRP A 303 -7.39 -4.79 4.86
CA TRP A 303 -8.14 -6.01 4.63
C TRP A 303 -8.76 -6.59 5.90
N GLY A 304 -8.61 -5.97 7.07
CA GLY A 304 -9.25 -6.44 8.29
C GLY A 304 -8.89 -7.89 8.65
N LEU A 305 -7.59 -8.24 8.58
CA LEU A 305 -7.12 -9.58 8.96
C LEU A 305 -7.16 -9.83 10.48
N GLY A 306 -7.58 -8.84 11.27
CA GLY A 306 -7.68 -8.93 12.72
C GLY A 306 -6.36 -8.68 13.45
N PRO A 307 -6.31 -8.98 14.76
CA PRO A 307 -5.21 -8.60 15.63
C PRO A 307 -4.00 -9.56 15.56
N ARG A 308 -4.18 -10.78 15.05
CA ARG A 308 -3.13 -11.82 15.03
C ARG A 308 -2.42 -11.84 13.68
N VAL A 309 -1.71 -10.77 13.37
CA VAL A 309 -0.93 -10.63 12.13
C VAL A 309 0.52 -10.34 12.48
N THR A 310 1.44 -11.11 11.88
CA THR A 310 2.88 -10.86 11.97
C THR A 310 3.45 -10.62 10.58
N VAL A 311 4.14 -9.51 10.38
CA VAL A 311 4.85 -9.22 9.14
C VAL A 311 6.34 -9.11 9.44
N ALA A 312 7.14 -9.96 8.80
CA ALA A 312 8.59 -9.94 8.85
C ALA A 312 9.20 -9.33 7.59
N CYS A 313 10.35 -8.70 7.76
CA CYS A 313 11.22 -8.28 6.66
C CYS A 313 12.55 -9.01 6.83
N ALA A 314 12.78 -10.08 6.07
CA ALA A 314 13.96 -10.92 6.17
C ALA A 314 14.11 -11.84 4.95
N ASP A 315 15.31 -12.33 4.72
CA ASP A 315 15.53 -13.50 3.87
C ASP A 315 15.07 -14.76 4.63
N THR A 316 13.93 -15.33 4.21
CA THR A 316 13.34 -16.52 4.85
C THR A 316 14.23 -17.77 4.74
N LEU A 317 15.11 -17.85 3.74
CA LEU A 317 16.05 -18.97 3.60
C LEU A 317 17.24 -18.82 4.56
N ALA A 318 17.70 -17.59 4.78
CA ALA A 318 18.80 -17.31 5.70
C ALA A 318 18.36 -17.22 7.18
N ASN A 319 17.12 -16.77 7.43
CA ASN A 319 16.56 -16.62 8.78
C ASN A 319 15.21 -17.35 8.92
N PRO A 320 15.21 -18.64 9.27
CA PRO A 320 13.97 -19.40 9.47
C PRO A 320 13.15 -18.94 10.69
N ARG A 321 13.72 -18.09 11.57
CA ARG A 321 13.05 -17.55 12.76
C ARG A 321 12.50 -16.13 12.56
N ALA A 322 12.53 -15.62 11.34
CA ALA A 322 12.11 -14.24 11.03
C ALA A 322 10.71 -13.88 11.57
N ILE A 323 9.76 -14.82 11.49
CA ILE A 323 8.39 -14.61 12.01
C ILE A 323 8.36 -14.55 13.55
N GLU A 324 9.12 -15.41 14.23
CA GLU A 324 9.19 -15.40 15.70
C GLU A 324 9.84 -14.12 16.24
N GLU A 325 10.89 -13.66 15.55
CA GLU A 325 11.59 -12.41 15.84
C GLU A 325 10.69 -11.20 15.59
N ALA A 326 9.99 -11.17 14.45
CA ALA A 326 9.01 -10.13 14.15
C ALA A 326 7.86 -10.11 15.16
N ALA A 327 7.37 -11.27 15.60
CA ALA A 327 6.35 -11.36 16.65
C ALA A 327 6.87 -10.86 18.01
N ARG A 328 8.14 -11.10 18.34
CA ARG A 328 8.77 -10.57 19.56
C ARG A 328 8.92 -9.06 19.51
N HIS A 329 9.35 -8.52 18.37
CA HIS A 329 9.42 -7.08 18.13
C HIS A 329 8.04 -6.42 18.18
N ALA A 330 7.02 -7.03 17.58
CA ALA A 330 5.65 -6.54 17.66
C ALA A 330 5.17 -6.43 19.11
N ARG A 331 5.47 -7.41 19.97
CA ARG A 331 5.16 -7.35 21.40
C ARG A 331 5.86 -6.20 22.11
N SER A 332 7.16 -5.98 21.89
CA SER A 332 7.88 -4.89 22.54
C SER A 332 7.37 -3.51 22.10
N VAL A 333 6.96 -3.37 20.84
CA VAL A 333 6.34 -2.16 20.29
C VAL A 333 4.97 -1.89 20.94
N ILE A 334 4.15 -2.93 21.13
CA ILE A 334 2.87 -2.84 21.84
C ILE A 334 3.07 -2.41 23.29
N GLU A 335 4.03 -3.03 24.00
CA GLU A 335 4.38 -2.67 25.37
C GLU A 335 4.86 -1.21 25.48
N HIS A 336 5.66 -0.76 24.51
CA HIS A 336 6.12 0.63 24.43
C HIS A 336 4.95 1.61 24.25
N ARG A 337 4.01 1.31 23.34
CA ARG A 337 2.79 2.09 23.16
C ARG A 337 1.99 2.18 24.46
N ASP A 338 1.77 1.05 25.12
CA ASP A 338 0.96 0.98 26.34
C ASP A 338 1.60 1.81 27.47
N SER A 339 2.94 1.80 27.57
CA SER A 339 3.70 2.66 28.48
C SER A 339 3.49 4.15 28.18
N ILE A 340 3.59 4.57 26.93
CA ILE A 340 3.39 5.98 26.53
C ILE A 340 1.95 6.43 26.80
N LEU A 341 0.96 5.64 26.41
CA LEU A 341 -0.45 5.96 26.63
C LEU A 341 -0.80 5.98 28.12
N GLY A 342 -0.21 5.09 28.92
CA GLY A 342 -0.34 5.12 30.38
C GLY A 342 0.16 6.44 30.98
N LYS A 343 1.36 6.89 30.58
CA LYS A 343 1.92 8.18 31.00
C LYS A 343 1.05 9.36 30.55
N ALA A 344 0.58 9.36 29.31
CA ALA A 344 -0.28 10.42 28.77
C ALA A 344 -1.61 10.53 29.53
N LYS A 345 -2.25 9.40 29.85
CA LYS A 345 -3.47 9.35 30.67
C LYS A 345 -3.24 9.93 32.07
N LEU A 346 -2.10 9.60 32.70
CA LEU A 346 -1.75 10.15 34.00
C LEU A 346 -1.59 11.68 33.94
N ILE A 347 -0.87 12.20 32.95
CA ILE A 347 -0.70 13.66 32.76
C ILE A 347 -2.06 14.34 32.54
N ALA A 348 -2.93 13.76 31.71
CA ALA A 348 -4.26 14.30 31.45
C ALA A 348 -5.12 14.34 32.73
N ALA A 349 -5.09 13.28 33.54
CA ALA A 349 -5.81 13.22 34.80
C ALA A 349 -5.31 14.26 35.82
N VAL A 350 -3.99 14.46 35.93
CA VAL A 350 -3.40 15.49 36.79
C VAL A 350 -3.83 16.89 36.35
N ARG A 351 -3.81 17.18 35.04
CA ARG A 351 -4.27 18.48 34.51
C ARG A 351 -5.75 18.72 34.79
N GLN A 352 -6.59 17.70 34.65
CA GLN A 352 -8.02 17.81 34.94
C GLN A 352 -8.27 18.06 36.44
N ALA A 353 -7.54 17.35 37.33
CA ALA A 353 -7.65 17.57 38.77
C ALA A 353 -7.22 18.99 39.17
N GLN A 354 -6.13 19.51 38.56
CA GLN A 354 -5.67 20.88 38.79
C GLN A 354 -6.71 21.91 38.33
N GLN A 355 -7.30 21.73 37.14
CA GLN A 355 -8.37 22.61 36.65
C GLN A 355 -9.59 22.63 37.58
N LEU A 356 -9.97 21.49 38.16
CA LEU A 356 -11.09 21.42 39.11
C LEU A 356 -10.75 22.11 40.43
N LEU A 357 -9.51 22.01 40.92
CA LEU A 357 -9.06 22.71 42.13
C LEU A 357 -9.00 24.23 41.92
N ASP A 358 -8.56 24.68 40.75
CA ASP A 358 -8.47 26.10 40.40
C ASP A 358 -9.87 26.74 40.23
N GLN A 359 -10.89 25.95 39.88
CA GLN A 359 -12.30 26.40 39.74
C GLN A 359 -13.09 26.37 41.06
N ALA A 360 -12.65 25.60 42.05
CA ALA A 360 -13.30 25.51 43.36
C ALA A 360 -13.45 26.86 44.12
N PRO A 361 -12.47 27.80 44.10
CA PRO A 361 -12.63 29.10 44.75
C PRO A 361 -13.61 30.05 44.01
N GLU A 362 -13.92 29.81 42.74
CA GLU A 362 -14.88 30.65 41.98
C GLU A 362 -16.35 30.25 42.20
N CYS A 363 -16.63 29.02 42.67
CA CYS A 363 -17.99 28.58 43.04
C CYS A 363 -18.33 28.83 44.52
N ALA A 364 -17.37 29.26 45.33
CA ALA A 364 -17.54 29.50 46.77
C ALA A 364 -17.71 30.99 47.13
N ALA A 365 -17.71 31.88 46.13
CA ALA A 365 -18.04 33.30 46.23
C ALA A 365 -19.37 33.56 45.51
#